data_AF-A0A401QEY6-F1
#
_entry.id   AF-A0A401QEY6-F1
#
_cell.length_a   1.000
_cell.length_b   1.000
_cell.length_c   1.000
_cell.angle_alpha   90.00
_cell.angle_beta   90.00
_cell.angle_gamma   90.00
#
_symmetry.space_group_name_H-M   'P 1'
#
loop_
_entity.id
_entity.type
_entity.pdbx_description
1 polymer ?
#
loop_
_entity_poly.entity_id
_entity_poly.type
_entity_poly.pdbx_seq_one_letter_code
_entity_poly.pdbx_strand_id
1 'polypeptide(L)'
;MLSVLSVFGLRSHFLVVVTVKEKLTADPDSEIATTSLRVSLICPLGKMRLSVPCRAMTCTHLQCFDATLYLQMNEKKATWVCPVCDKKAPYENLIIDGYGMSVY
;
A
#
# COMPACT_ATOMS: atom_id res chain seq x y z
N MET A 1 -7.69 12.16 -12.77
CA MET A 1 -7.67 11.42 -11.49
C MET A 1 -6.33 10.74 -11.21
N LEU A 2 -5.81 9.85 -12.07
CA LEU A 2 -4.49 9.23 -11.83
C LEU A 2 -3.33 10.25 -11.80
N SER A 3 -3.44 11.33 -12.60
CA SER A 3 -2.46 12.43 -12.67
C SER A 3 -2.23 13.22 -11.38
N VAL A 4 -3.15 13.15 -10.40
CA VAL A 4 -2.99 13.83 -9.10
C VAL A 4 -2.20 12.95 -8.13
N LEU A 5 -2.39 11.62 -8.20
CA LEU A 5 -1.68 10.62 -7.41
C LEU A 5 -0.18 10.57 -7.74
N SER A 6 0.20 10.82 -9.00
CA SER A 6 1.62 10.89 -9.41
C SER A 6 2.42 12.00 -8.72
N VAL A 7 1.79 13.10 -8.30
CA VAL A 7 2.48 14.20 -7.61
C VAL A 7 2.95 13.80 -6.20
N PHE A 8 2.27 12.83 -5.56
CA PHE A 8 2.66 12.30 -4.24
C PHE A 8 3.77 11.24 -4.30
N GLY A 9 4.11 10.71 -5.48
CA GLY A 9 5.01 9.56 -5.65
C GLY A 9 6.41 9.74 -5.02
N LEU A 10 6.96 10.97 -5.05
CA LEU A 10 8.29 11.26 -4.52
C LEU A 10 8.40 11.12 -2.99
N ARG A 11 7.30 11.26 -2.24
CA ARG A 11 7.30 11.07 -0.77
C ARG A 11 7.24 9.60 -0.34
N SER A 12 6.90 8.70 -1.27
CA SER A 12 6.49 7.33 -0.96
C SER A 12 7.66 6.40 -0.60
N HIS A 13 8.75 6.44 -1.36
CA HIS A 13 9.90 5.54 -1.18
C HIS A 13 10.48 5.61 0.25
N PHE A 14 10.60 6.82 0.80
CA PHE A 14 11.06 7.01 2.18
C PHE A 14 10.12 6.37 3.21
N LEU A 15 8.80 6.56 3.04
CA LEU A 15 7.78 6.05 3.97
C LEU A 15 7.76 4.51 4.02
N VAL A 16 7.98 3.86 2.87
CA VAL A 16 8.06 2.39 2.77
C VAL A 16 9.30 1.87 3.49
N VAL A 17 10.48 2.46 3.24
CA VAL A 17 11.73 2.08 3.92
C VAL A 17 11.64 2.29 5.44
N VAL A 18 10.99 3.36 5.90
CA VAL A 18 10.71 3.57 7.33
C VAL A 18 9.79 2.47 7.88
N THR A 19 8.64 2.21 7.23
CA THR A 19 7.69 1.16 7.68
C THR A 19 8.34 -0.23 7.71
N VAL A 20 9.22 -0.55 6.75
CA VAL A 20 9.96 -1.82 6.70
C VAL A 20 10.97 -1.89 7.83
N LYS A 21 11.74 -0.82 8.08
CA LYS A 21 12.70 -0.76 9.20
C LYS A 21 12.00 -0.93 10.55
N GLU A 22 10.94 -0.17 10.81
CA GLU A 22 10.14 -0.26 12.04
C GLU A 22 9.66 -1.70 12.30
N LYS A 23 9.19 -2.40 11.26
CA LYS A 23 8.70 -3.78 11.35
C LYS A 23 9.80 -4.84 11.46
N LEU A 24 11.05 -4.51 11.10
CA LEU A 24 12.22 -5.39 11.22
C LEU A 24 13.07 -5.06 12.46
N THR A 25 12.81 -3.93 13.14
CA THR A 25 13.42 -3.62 14.43
C THR A 25 12.93 -4.65 15.46
N ALA A 26 13.86 -5.44 15.99
CA ALA A 26 13.55 -6.35 17.09
C ALA A 26 13.26 -5.55 18.36
N ASP A 27 12.18 -5.93 19.05
CA ASP A 27 11.91 -5.49 20.41
C ASP A 27 12.85 -6.26 21.35
N PRO A 28 13.69 -5.59 22.18
CA PRO A 28 14.64 -6.27 23.06
C PRO A 28 13.98 -7.15 24.12
N ASP A 29 12.70 -6.92 24.44
CA ASP A 29 11.93 -7.72 25.40
C ASP A 29 11.14 -8.87 24.72
N SER A 30 11.28 -9.04 23.39
CA SER A 30 10.61 -10.10 22.63
C SER A 30 11.56 -11.23 22.23
N GLU A 31 11.25 -12.46 22.62
CA GLU A 31 11.95 -13.67 22.16
C GLU A 31 11.79 -13.95 20.65
N ILE A 32 10.85 -13.26 19.98
CA ILE A 32 10.55 -13.44 18.56
C ILE A 32 10.83 -12.15 17.80
N ALA A 33 11.86 -12.18 16.95
CA ALA A 33 12.22 -11.09 16.04
C ALA A 33 11.71 -11.35 14.61
N THR A 34 11.21 -10.30 13.94
CA THR A 34 10.80 -10.38 12.53
C THR A 34 12.04 -10.30 11.63
N THR A 35 12.43 -11.42 11.04
CA THR A 35 13.64 -11.51 10.18
C THR A 35 13.40 -11.12 8.72
N SER A 36 12.17 -11.20 8.24
CA SER A 36 11.80 -10.85 6.86
C SER A 36 10.33 -10.47 6.74
N LEU A 37 10.01 -9.65 5.74
CA LEU A 37 8.64 -9.27 5.39
C LEU A 37 8.37 -9.71 3.95
N ARG A 38 7.20 -10.31 3.72
CA ARG A 38 6.76 -10.75 2.38
C ARG A 38 5.52 -9.98 1.97
N VAL A 39 5.51 -9.51 0.73
CA VAL A 39 4.37 -8.88 0.07
C VAL A 39 4.19 -9.49 -1.32
N SER A 40 2.95 -9.50 -1.80
CA SER A 40 2.59 -9.99 -3.13
C SER A 40 2.54 -8.85 -4.14
N LEU A 41 3.09 -9.09 -5.33
CA LEU A 41 2.88 -8.23 -6.50
C LEU A 41 1.50 -8.47 -7.16
N ILE A 42 0.68 -9.38 -6.62
CA ILE A 42 -0.69 -9.63 -7.05
C ILE A 42 -1.65 -8.80 -6.20
N CYS A 43 -2.51 -8.05 -6.87
CA CYS A 43 -3.57 -7.24 -6.27
C CYS A 43 -4.57 -8.13 -5.51
N PRO A 44 -4.79 -7.89 -4.19
CA PRO A 44 -5.74 -8.69 -3.41
C PRO A 44 -7.19 -8.48 -3.85
N LEU A 45 -7.51 -7.31 -4.43
CA LEU A 45 -8.83 -6.99 -4.98
C LEU A 45 -9.06 -7.63 -6.36
N GLY A 46 -8.10 -7.50 -7.28
CA GLY A 46 -8.25 -7.92 -8.68
C GLY A 46 -7.71 -9.30 -9.04
N LYS A 47 -6.96 -9.94 -8.13
CA LYS A 47 -6.26 -11.22 -8.36
C LYS A 47 -5.31 -11.23 -9.57
N MET A 48 -4.91 -10.05 -10.03
CA MET A 48 -4.00 -9.78 -11.15
C MET A 48 -2.76 -9.02 -10.67
N ARG A 49 -1.69 -8.97 -11.46
CA ARG A 49 -0.47 -8.20 -11.11
C ARG A 49 -0.79 -6.71 -10.95
N LEU A 50 -0.23 -6.07 -9.92
CA LEU A 50 -0.39 -4.63 -9.61
C LEU A 50 0.18 -3.76 -10.74
N SER A 51 -0.66 -3.02 -11.45
CA SER A 51 -0.22 -2.03 -12.44
C SER A 51 0.10 -0.70 -11.80
N VAL A 52 -0.70 -0.28 -10.81
CA VAL A 52 -0.52 0.97 -10.07
C VAL A 52 -0.59 0.63 -8.56
N PRO A 53 0.54 0.25 -7.93
CA PRO A 53 0.56 -0.17 -6.52
C PRO A 53 0.20 0.99 -5.61
N CYS A 54 -0.83 0.82 -4.79
CA CYS A 54 -1.42 1.86 -3.96
C CYS A 54 -1.83 1.34 -2.58
N ARG A 55 -1.82 2.25 -1.60
CA ARG A 55 -2.31 2.06 -0.22
C ARG A 55 -2.78 3.40 0.34
N ALA A 56 -3.54 3.40 1.42
CA ALA A 56 -3.75 4.63 2.19
C ALA A 56 -2.55 4.92 3.12
N MET A 57 -2.25 6.19 3.40
CA MET A 57 -1.24 6.59 4.39
C MET A 57 -1.54 6.05 5.80
N THR A 58 -2.83 5.85 6.12
CA THR A 58 -3.32 5.32 7.39
C THR A 58 -3.19 3.80 7.53
N CYS A 59 -2.76 3.09 6.47
CA CYS A 59 -2.60 1.64 6.46
C CYS A 59 -1.24 1.19 7.02
N THR A 60 -1.26 0.26 7.97
CA THR A 60 -0.05 -0.25 8.67
C THR A 60 0.60 -1.51 8.04
N HIS A 61 0.14 -1.98 6.86
CA HIS A 61 0.30 -3.39 6.43
C HIS A 61 1.25 -3.69 5.25
N LEU A 62 1.92 -2.71 4.64
CA LEU A 62 2.78 -2.85 3.44
C LEU A 62 2.08 -3.34 2.14
N GLN A 63 1.35 -4.45 2.15
CA GLN A 63 0.69 -5.02 0.97
C GLN A 63 -0.16 -3.97 0.25
N CYS A 64 0.12 -3.76 -1.04
CA CYS A 64 -0.58 -2.81 -1.90
C CYS A 64 -1.79 -3.45 -2.61
N PHE A 65 -2.69 -2.59 -3.07
CA PHE A 65 -3.77 -2.90 -4.00
C PHE A 65 -3.65 -2.03 -5.25
N ASP A 66 -4.32 -2.40 -6.33
CA ASP A 66 -4.24 -1.65 -7.59
C ASP A 66 -5.13 -0.40 -7.54
N ALA A 67 -4.54 0.78 -7.76
CA ALA A 67 -5.25 2.06 -7.69
C ALA A 67 -6.38 2.14 -8.72
N THR A 68 -6.15 1.67 -9.94
CA THR A 68 -7.11 1.79 -11.05
C THR A 68 -8.37 1.00 -10.73
N LEU A 69 -8.20 -0.26 -10.30
CA LEU A 69 -9.31 -1.11 -9.90
C LEU A 69 -10.01 -0.58 -8.64
N TYR A 70 -9.25 -0.04 -7.68
CA TYR A 70 -9.82 0.54 -6.46
C TYR A 70 -10.71 1.75 -6.74
N LEU A 71 -10.28 2.65 -7.64
CA LEU A 71 -11.06 3.80 -8.04
C LEU A 71 -12.32 3.39 -8.81
N GLN A 72 -12.21 2.44 -9.75
CA GLN A 72 -13.37 1.88 -10.48
C GLN A 72 -14.40 1.22 -9.56
N MET A 73 -13.97 0.56 -8.48
CA MET A 73 -14.87 0.00 -7.48
C MET A 73 -15.62 1.12 -6.73
N ASN A 74 -14.91 2.16 -6.30
CA ASN A 74 -15.48 3.27 -5.53
C ASN A 74 -16.35 4.21 -6.37
N GLU A 75 -16.10 4.32 -7.68
CA GLU A 75 -16.98 5.00 -8.64
C GLU A 75 -18.35 4.32 -8.74
N LYS A 76 -18.38 2.97 -8.73
CA LYS A 76 -19.64 2.20 -8.71
C LYS A 76 -20.33 2.21 -7.34
N LYS A 77 -19.56 2.12 -6.26
CA LYS A 77 -20.06 2.18 -4.87
C LYS A 77 -18.99 2.75 -3.96
N ALA A 78 -19.16 4.01 -3.57
CA ALA A 78 -18.22 4.80 -2.77
C ALA A 78 -18.12 4.33 -1.29
N THR A 79 -17.57 3.12 -1.06
CA THR A 79 -17.35 2.57 0.29
C THR A 79 -16.11 3.15 0.95
N TRP A 80 -15.07 3.44 0.17
CA TRP A 80 -13.76 3.94 0.61
C TRP A 80 -13.14 3.10 1.74
N VAL A 81 -13.28 1.77 1.64
CA VAL A 81 -12.72 0.77 2.55
C VAL A 81 -11.48 0.12 1.90
N CYS A 82 -10.40 -0.10 2.64
CA CYS A 82 -9.18 -0.72 2.16
C CYS A 82 -9.36 -2.24 1.95
N PRO A 83 -9.10 -2.82 0.76
CA PRO A 83 -9.30 -4.24 0.46
C PRO A 83 -8.25 -5.19 1.08
N VAL A 84 -7.48 -4.72 2.07
CA VAL A 84 -6.40 -5.46 2.75
C VAL A 84 -6.59 -5.51 4.26
N CYS A 85 -7.19 -4.48 4.86
CA CYS A 85 -7.33 -4.36 6.32
C CYS A 85 -8.67 -3.74 6.77
N ASP A 86 -9.61 -3.55 5.84
CA ASP A 86 -10.97 -3.06 6.08
C ASP A 86 -11.11 -1.69 6.79
N LYS A 87 -10.00 -0.96 6.95
CA LYS A 87 -9.96 0.43 7.44
C LYS A 87 -10.39 1.42 6.35
N LYS A 88 -10.84 2.61 6.76
CA LYS A 88 -11.13 3.72 5.83
C LYS A 88 -9.88 4.14 5.04
N ALA A 89 -10.03 4.20 3.72
CA ALA A 89 -9.01 4.58 2.74
C ALA A 89 -9.62 5.55 1.69
N PRO A 90 -10.02 6.76 2.09
CA PRO A 90 -10.60 7.74 1.19
C PRO A 90 -9.55 8.29 0.22
N TYR A 91 -10.01 8.87 -0.90
CA TYR A 91 -9.17 9.26 -2.04
C TYR A 91 -7.97 10.14 -1.65
N GLU A 92 -8.20 11.14 -0.82
CA GLU A 92 -7.21 12.10 -0.32
C GLU A 92 -6.08 11.47 0.51
N ASN A 93 -6.30 10.26 1.05
CA ASN A 93 -5.31 9.52 1.82
C ASN A 93 -4.56 8.47 1.00
N LEU A 94 -4.90 8.28 -0.29
CA LEU A 94 -4.24 7.31 -1.17
C LEU A 94 -2.86 7.79 -1.61
N ILE A 95 -1.88 6.88 -1.55
CA ILE A 95 -0.51 7.09 -2.03
C ILE A 95 -0.10 5.95 -2.96
N ILE A 96 0.65 6.28 -4.00
CA ILE A 96 1.29 5.30 -4.87
C ILE A 96 2.55 4.80 -4.19
N ASP A 97 2.69 3.48 -4.03
CA ASP A 97 3.86 2.86 -3.41
C ASP A 97 5.00 2.75 -4.45
N GLY A 98 5.97 3.65 -4.34
CA GLY A 98 7.06 3.77 -5.32
C GLY A 98 7.97 2.54 -5.38
N TYR A 99 8.05 1.75 -4.29
CA TYR A 99 8.87 0.53 -4.26
C TYR A 99 8.27 -0.58 -5.13
N GLY A 100 6.94 -0.66 -5.22
CA GLY A 100 6.26 -1.60 -6.11
C GLY A 100 6.51 -1.34 -7.60
N MET A 101 6.91 -0.12 -7.98
CA MET A 101 7.21 0.26 -9.36
C MET A 101 8.66 -0.04 -9.76
N SER A 102 9.61 -0.13 -8.82
CA SER A 102 11.02 -0.44 -9.09
C SER A 102 11.34 -1.94 -9.19
N VAL A 103 10.31 -2.81 -9.11
CA VAL A 103 10.43 -4.27 -9.27
C VAL A 103 9.96 -4.73 -10.66
N TYR A 104 10.11 -3.85 -11.64
CA TYR A 104 9.75 -3.99 -13.05
C TYR A 104 10.96 -3.78 -13.95
#